data_AF-A0A4P7D696-F1
#
_entry.id   AF-A0A4P7D696-F1
#
_cell.length_a   1.000
_cell.length_b   1.000
_cell.length_c   1.000
_cell.angle_alpha   90.00
_cell.angle_beta   90.00
_cell.angle_gamma   90.00
#
_symmetry.space_group_name_H-M   'P 1'
#
loop_
_entity.id
_entity.type
_entity.pdbx_description
1 polymer ?
#
loop_
_entity_poly.entity_id
_entity_poly.type
_entity_poly.pdbx_seq_one_letter_code
_entity_poly.pdbx_strand_id
1 'polypeptide(L)'
;MACATTGSHRAQPPGPTENARLKTHGFAFDRLGVRVPGIVVSPFVRAGTIDHSLYDHTSILKTTDQLLGLHGSLNLTARVNAANDFSKMLSLPTPRLEIPPCPSPLAVSNDSRPSSEGAPRAKDPFLPLYAHH
;
A
#
# COMPACT_ATOMS: atom_id res chain seq x y z
N MET A 1 -2.04 20.78 -8.13
CA MET A 1 -3.22 21.08 -7.30
C MET A 1 -3.25 20.09 -6.15
N ALA A 2 -2.65 20.45 -5.01
CA ALA A 2 -2.57 19.58 -3.84
C ALA A 2 -3.85 19.75 -3.00
N CYS A 3 -4.71 18.75 -3.00
CA CYS A 3 -5.83 18.68 -2.06
C CYS A 3 -5.35 17.94 -0.81
N ALA A 4 -4.87 18.69 0.19
CA ALA A 4 -4.63 18.17 1.52
C ALA A 4 -6.00 18.05 2.23
N THR A 5 -6.62 16.89 2.17
CA THR A 5 -7.79 16.59 3.00
C THR A 5 -7.29 16.22 4.39
N THR A 6 -7.43 17.15 5.34
CA THR A 6 -7.24 16.90 6.77
C THR A 6 -8.38 15.99 7.27
N GLY A 7 -8.24 14.70 7.00
CA GLY A 7 -9.08 13.64 7.55
C GLY A 7 -8.16 12.46 7.78
N SER A 8 -7.81 12.19 9.04
CA SER A 8 -7.03 11.00 9.39
C SER A 8 -7.83 9.77 8.97
N HIS A 9 -7.51 9.21 7.80
CA HIS A 9 -8.17 8.02 7.30
C HIS A 9 -7.96 6.88 8.31
N ARG A 10 -9.06 6.47 8.96
CA ARG A 10 -9.07 5.42 9.96
C ARG A 10 -8.89 4.08 9.27
N ALA A 11 -8.02 3.24 9.83
CA ALA A 11 -7.78 1.89 9.36
C ALA A 11 -8.20 0.89 10.43
N GLN A 12 -8.62 -0.30 10.01
CA GLN A 12 -8.77 -1.40 10.94
C GLN A 12 -7.38 -1.82 11.45
N PRO A 13 -7.15 -1.87 12.77
CA PRO A 13 -5.85 -2.29 13.30
C PRO A 13 -5.57 -3.76 12.92
N PRO A 14 -4.30 -4.11 12.65
CA PRO A 14 -3.90 -5.48 12.40
C PRO A 14 -3.95 -6.31 13.70
N GLY A 15 -4.42 -7.55 13.60
CA GLY A 15 -4.47 -8.52 14.70
C GLY A 15 -5.69 -8.39 15.64
N PRO A 16 -5.89 -9.38 16.53
CA PRO A 16 -6.99 -9.36 17.50
C PRO A 16 -6.79 -8.26 18.56
N THR A 17 -7.90 -7.74 19.08
CA THR A 17 -7.93 -6.65 20.08
C THR A 17 -7.18 -6.97 21.36
N GLU A 18 -7.03 -8.26 21.67
CA GLU A 18 -6.37 -8.81 22.87
C GLU A 18 -4.83 -8.65 22.89
N ASN A 19 -4.20 -8.34 21.75
CA ASN A 19 -2.74 -8.18 21.65
C ASN A 19 -2.26 -6.80 22.15
N ALA A 20 -2.71 -6.38 23.32
CA ALA A 20 -2.35 -5.09 23.93
C ALA A 20 -0.83 -4.96 24.16
N ARG A 21 -0.13 -6.07 24.41
CA ARG A 21 1.33 -6.09 24.62
C ARG A 21 2.15 -5.72 23.39
N LEU A 22 1.58 -5.83 22.19
CA LEU A 22 2.25 -5.46 20.93
C LEU A 22 2.11 -3.96 20.60
N LYS A 23 1.30 -3.21 21.38
CA LYS A 23 1.10 -1.77 21.20
C LYS A 23 2.14 -0.99 21.99
N THR A 24 3.36 -0.92 21.50
CA THR A 24 4.41 -0.11 22.13
C THR A 24 4.05 1.38 22.02
N HIS A 25 4.24 2.14 23.10
CA HIS A 25 3.98 3.59 23.16
C HIS A 25 2.52 4.02 22.89
N GLY A 26 1.54 3.12 23.07
CA GLY A 26 0.12 3.45 22.88
C GLY A 26 -0.30 3.62 21.41
N PHE A 27 0.56 3.24 20.46
CA PHE A 27 0.21 3.29 19.04
C PHE A 27 -0.65 2.08 18.63
N ALA A 28 -1.87 2.34 18.17
CA ALA A 28 -2.86 1.31 17.89
C ALA A 28 -2.87 0.78 16.45
N PHE A 29 -2.04 1.32 15.54
CA PHE A 29 -2.01 0.97 14.11
C PHE A 29 -3.37 1.09 13.37
N ASP A 30 -4.24 1.96 13.88
CA ASP A 30 -5.61 2.22 13.39
C ASP A 30 -5.68 3.42 12.42
N ARG A 31 -4.54 3.79 11.83
CA ARG A 31 -4.40 4.91 10.90
C ARG A 31 -3.70 4.48 9.61
N LEU A 32 -4.10 5.10 8.50
CA LEU A 32 -3.35 5.02 7.25
C LEU A 32 -2.13 5.94 7.27
N GLY A 33 -1.09 5.53 6.58
CA GLY A 33 0.15 6.30 6.41
C GLY A 33 0.08 7.29 5.26
N VAL A 34 1.27 7.68 4.77
CA VAL A 34 1.42 8.56 3.60
C VAL A 34 0.84 7.91 2.36
N ARG A 35 0.23 8.71 1.49
CA ARG A 35 -0.31 8.25 0.21
C ARG A 35 0.82 7.88 -0.75
N VAL A 36 0.69 6.73 -1.38
CA VAL A 36 1.56 6.25 -2.46
C VAL A 36 0.77 6.18 -3.77
N PRO A 37 1.43 6.36 -4.94
CA PRO A 37 0.77 6.14 -6.22
C PRO A 37 0.38 4.66 -6.38
N GLY A 38 -0.84 4.41 -6.85
CA GLY A 38 -1.33 3.08 -7.22
C GLY A 38 -1.76 3.08 -8.67
N ILE A 39 -1.24 2.13 -9.45
CA ILE A 39 -1.56 1.97 -10.88
C ILE A 39 -2.01 0.52 -11.08
N VAL A 40 -3.15 0.33 -11.75
CA VAL A 40 -3.65 -0.98 -12.13
C VAL A 40 -3.55 -1.12 -13.64
N VAL A 41 -2.77 -2.09 -14.09
CA VAL A 41 -2.51 -2.36 -15.51
C VAL A 41 -3.10 -3.72 -15.86
N SER A 42 -4.12 -3.74 -16.70
CA SER A 42 -4.71 -4.98 -17.21
C SER A 42 -5.49 -4.74 -18.51
N PRO A 43 -5.56 -5.73 -19.41
CA PRO A 43 -6.42 -5.67 -20.61
C PRO A 43 -7.91 -5.55 -20.29
N PHE A 44 -8.33 -5.82 -19.05
CA PHE A 44 -9.74 -5.75 -18.65
C PHE A 44 -10.12 -4.40 -18.00
N VAL A 45 -9.17 -3.47 -17.90
CA VAL A 45 -9.39 -2.12 -17.36
C VAL A 45 -9.67 -1.15 -18.48
N ARG A 46 -10.79 -0.41 -18.42
CA ARG A 46 -11.09 0.65 -19.39
C ARG A 46 -10.00 1.72 -19.40
N ALA A 47 -9.56 2.12 -20.59
CA ALA A 47 -8.54 3.15 -20.75
C ALA A 47 -8.99 4.50 -20.15
N GLY A 48 -8.06 5.24 -19.56
CA GLY A 48 -8.34 6.54 -18.94
C GLY A 48 -9.16 6.48 -17.65
N THR A 49 -9.28 5.30 -17.02
CA THR A 49 -10.01 5.17 -15.75
C THR A 49 -9.20 5.75 -14.59
N ILE A 50 -9.81 6.66 -13.85
CA ILE A 50 -9.32 7.17 -12.57
C ILE A 50 -10.29 6.71 -11.50
N ASP A 51 -9.77 6.12 -10.43
CA ASP A 51 -10.56 5.73 -9.28
C ASP A 51 -10.15 6.52 -8.04
N HIS A 52 -11.16 6.96 -7.30
CA HIS A 52 -11.02 7.79 -6.10
C HIS A 52 -11.32 7.01 -4.82
N SER A 53 -11.61 5.71 -4.91
CA SER A 53 -11.76 4.87 -3.74
C SER A 53 -10.51 4.87 -2.86
N LEU A 54 -10.72 4.74 -1.56
CA LEU A 54 -9.65 4.63 -0.59
C LEU A 54 -9.07 3.22 -0.61
N TYR A 55 -7.79 3.12 -0.93
CA TYR A 55 -7.02 1.89 -0.92
C TYR A 55 -5.90 1.98 0.11
N ASP A 56 -5.55 0.83 0.69
CA ASP A 56 -4.35 0.68 1.49
C ASP A 56 -3.50 -0.49 0.95
N HIS A 57 -2.35 -0.75 1.57
CA HIS A 57 -1.47 -1.83 1.11
C HIS A 57 -2.14 -3.22 1.17
N THR A 58 -3.12 -3.40 2.06
CA THR A 58 -3.84 -4.68 2.19
C THR A 58 -4.88 -4.89 1.09
N SER A 59 -5.25 -3.85 0.35
CA SER A 59 -6.08 -3.95 -0.85
C SER A 59 -5.48 -4.86 -1.92
N ILE A 60 -4.15 -4.94 -2.01
CA ILE A 60 -3.47 -5.87 -2.93
C ILE A 60 -3.77 -7.32 -2.52
N LEU A 61 -3.61 -7.63 -1.23
CA LEU A 61 -3.88 -8.97 -0.71
C LEU A 61 -5.34 -9.38 -0.89
N LYS A 62 -6.28 -8.46 -0.60
CA LYS A 62 -7.71 -8.70 -0.82
C LYS A 62 -8.00 -8.97 -2.30
N THR A 63 -7.37 -8.21 -3.20
CA THR A 63 -7.53 -8.40 -4.64
C THR A 63 -6.98 -9.77 -5.08
N THR A 64 -5.83 -10.19 -4.57
CA THR A 64 -5.26 -11.51 -4.87
C THR A 64 -6.16 -12.65 -4.39
N ASP A 65 -6.71 -12.54 -3.17
CA ASP A 65 -7.66 -13.53 -2.64
C ASP A 65 -8.91 -13.67 -3.53
N GLN A 66 -9.46 -12.54 -4.01
CA GLN A 66 -10.61 -12.54 -4.91
C GLN A 66 -10.25 -13.08 -6.30
N LEU A 67 -9.13 -12.64 -6.89
CA LEU A 67 -8.74 -13.05 -8.25
C LEU A 67 -8.39 -14.53 -8.36
N LEU A 68 -7.80 -15.10 -7.31
CA LEU A 68 -7.42 -16.51 -7.28
C LEU A 68 -8.57 -17.43 -6.82
N GLY A 69 -9.75 -16.88 -6.50
CA GLY A 69 -10.89 -17.67 -6.03
C GLY A 69 -10.60 -18.37 -4.69
N LEU A 70 -9.78 -17.74 -3.83
CA LEU A 70 -9.39 -18.34 -2.55
C LEU A 70 -10.48 -18.19 -1.51
N HIS A 71 -11.45 -17.29 -1.71
CA HIS A 71 -12.65 -17.13 -0.89
C HIS A 71 -12.36 -17.07 0.63
N GLY A 72 -11.29 -16.38 1.03
CA GLY A 72 -10.91 -16.26 2.45
C GLY A 72 -10.26 -17.52 3.04
N SER A 73 -9.90 -18.53 2.23
CA SER A 73 -9.14 -19.71 2.66
C SER A 73 -7.77 -19.36 3.25
N LEU A 74 -7.22 -18.20 2.89
CA LEU A 74 -5.99 -17.65 3.45
C LEU A 74 -6.16 -17.15 4.90
N ASN A 75 -7.38 -17.20 5.46
CA ASN A 75 -7.72 -16.74 6.81
C ASN A 75 -7.09 -15.36 7.12
N LEU A 76 -7.34 -14.41 6.22
CA LEU A 76 -6.72 -13.10 6.28
C LEU A 76 -7.22 -12.31 7.50
N THR A 77 -6.34 -11.47 8.04
CA THR A 77 -6.68 -10.65 9.21
C THR A 77 -7.84 -9.70 8.94
N ALA A 78 -8.54 -9.27 10.00
CA ALA A 78 -9.68 -8.35 9.91
C ALA A 78 -9.41 -7.09 9.08
N ARG A 79 -8.17 -6.59 9.08
CA ARG A 79 -7.77 -5.43 8.27
C ARG A 79 -7.86 -5.71 6.77
N VAL A 80 -7.38 -6.87 6.33
CA VAL A 80 -7.43 -7.25 4.92
C VAL A 80 -8.87 -7.44 4.48
N ASN A 81 -9.71 -8.06 5.31
CA ASN A 81 -11.13 -8.25 5.00
C ASN A 81 -11.88 -6.91 4.88
N ALA A 82 -11.50 -5.92 5.70
CA ALA A 82 -12.08 -4.58 5.68
C ALA A 82 -11.58 -3.68 4.53
N ALA A 83 -10.47 -4.04 3.87
CA ALA A 83 -9.92 -3.24 2.78
C ALA A 83 -10.82 -3.25 1.53
N ASN A 84 -10.68 -2.27 0.64
CA ASN A 84 -11.26 -2.35 -0.71
C ASN A 84 -10.35 -3.20 -1.62
N ASP A 85 -10.91 -3.78 -2.68
CA ASP A 85 -10.15 -4.48 -3.72
C ASP A 85 -10.27 -3.79 -5.09
N PHE A 86 -9.43 -4.20 -6.03
CA PHE A 86 -9.36 -3.59 -7.37
C PHE A 86 -10.27 -4.28 -8.41
N SER A 87 -11.09 -5.27 -8.03
CA SER A 87 -11.90 -6.04 -8.99
C SER A 87 -12.82 -5.16 -9.83
N LYS A 88 -13.40 -4.11 -9.24
CA LYS A 88 -14.26 -3.15 -9.95
C LYS A 88 -13.57 -2.42 -11.10
N MET A 89 -12.23 -2.36 -11.11
CA MET A 89 -11.47 -1.77 -12.22
C MET A 89 -11.42 -2.71 -13.43
N LEU A 90 -11.53 -4.02 -13.21
CA LEU A 90 -11.58 -5.05 -14.24
C LEU A 90 -12.99 -5.15 -14.85
N SER A 91 -13.52 -4.01 -15.30
CA SER A 91 -14.93 -3.88 -15.69
C SER A 91 -15.23 -4.36 -17.11
N LEU A 92 -14.22 -4.58 -17.95
CA LEU A 92 -14.44 -4.97 -19.34
C LEU A 92 -14.67 -6.49 -19.45
N PRO A 93 -15.71 -6.95 -20.17
CA PRO A 93 -15.97 -8.37 -20.38
C PRO A 93 -14.99 -9.00 -21.38
N THR A 94 -14.39 -8.19 -22.25
CA THR A 94 -13.40 -8.61 -23.26
C THR A 94 -12.11 -7.82 -23.10
N PRO A 95 -10.94 -8.45 -23.32
CA PRO A 95 -9.67 -7.75 -23.21
C PRO A 95 -9.52 -6.74 -24.36
N ARG A 96 -9.05 -5.54 -24.05
CA ARG A 96 -8.66 -4.56 -25.08
C ARG A 96 -7.40 -5.05 -25.81
N LEU A 97 -7.43 -4.91 -27.12
CA LEU A 97 -6.33 -5.31 -28.02
C LEU A 97 -5.39 -4.14 -28.36
N GLU A 98 -5.81 -2.90 -28.10
CA GLU A 98 -4.99 -1.71 -28.29
C GLU A 98 -3.90 -1.62 -27.22
N ILE A 99 -2.70 -2.08 -27.59
CA ILE A 99 -1.49 -1.96 -26.78
C ILE A 99 -0.74 -0.71 -27.25
N PRO A 100 -0.66 0.36 -26.46
CA PRO A 100 0.16 1.51 -26.82
C PRO A 100 1.63 1.07 -26.93
N PRO A 101 2.41 1.63 -27.88
CA PRO A 101 3.83 1.34 -27.98
C PRO A 101 4.50 1.70 -26.66
N CYS A 102 5.40 0.82 -26.19
CA CYS A 102 6.16 1.08 -24.98
C CYS A 102 6.98 2.35 -25.18
N PRO A 103 6.89 3.36 -24.29
CA PRO A 103 7.70 4.56 -24.43
C PRO A 103 9.18 4.18 -24.35
N SER A 104 10.02 4.84 -25.15
CA SER A 104 11.47 4.68 -25.03
C SER A 104 11.90 5.03 -23.60
N PRO A 105 12.77 4.22 -22.96
CA PRO A 105 13.29 4.55 -21.65
C PRO A 105 13.88 5.96 -21.69
N LEU A 106 13.50 6.79 -20.71
CA LEU A 106 14.16 8.08 -20.53
C LEU A 106 15.64 7.80 -20.24
N ALA A 107 16.53 8.42 -20.99
CA ALA A 107 17.96 8.34 -20.70
C ALA A 107 18.16 8.81 -19.26
N VAL A 108 18.68 7.92 -18.42
CA VAL A 108 19.11 8.29 -17.07
C VAL A 108 20.28 9.23 -17.27
N SER A 109 20.14 10.49 -16.87
CA SER A 109 21.28 11.41 -16.86
C SER A 109 22.40 10.79 -16.02
N ASN A 110 23.64 10.83 -16.51
CA ASN A 110 24.83 10.38 -15.78
C ASN A 110 25.12 11.23 -14.52
N ASP A 111 24.18 12.09 -14.11
CA ASP A 111 24.20 12.63 -12.76
C ASP A 111 24.16 11.44 -11.81
N SER A 112 25.20 11.35 -10.99
CA SER A 112 25.27 10.41 -9.89
C SER A 112 23.96 10.46 -9.14
N ARG A 113 23.12 9.41 -9.32
CA ARG A 113 21.96 9.15 -8.46
C ARG A 113 22.46 9.43 -7.05
N PRO A 114 21.79 10.28 -6.25
CA PRO A 114 22.22 10.47 -4.87
C PRO A 114 22.30 9.08 -4.27
N SER A 115 23.53 8.62 -4.05
CA SER A 115 23.73 7.41 -3.29
C SER A 115 23.10 7.78 -1.96
N SER A 116 22.19 6.95 -1.46
CA SER A 116 22.15 6.87 -0.02
C SER A 116 23.51 6.27 0.34
N GLU A 117 24.53 7.11 0.46
CA GLU A 117 25.44 6.94 1.58
C GLU A 117 24.51 7.01 2.78
N GLY A 118 23.89 5.88 3.09
CA GLY A 118 23.23 5.72 4.37
C GLY A 118 24.33 6.07 5.33
N ALA A 119 24.19 7.21 6.02
CA ALA A 119 25.04 7.50 7.17
C ALA A 119 25.12 6.18 7.93
N PRO A 120 26.33 5.65 8.21
CA PRO A 120 26.48 4.34 8.80
C PRO A 120 25.46 4.29 9.92
N ARG A 121 24.44 3.42 9.77
CA ARG A 121 23.29 3.36 10.68
C ARG A 121 23.91 3.44 12.06
N ALA A 122 23.76 4.58 12.73
CA ALA A 122 24.35 4.75 14.05
C ALA A 122 23.87 3.52 14.80
N LYS A 123 24.81 2.67 15.23
CA LYS A 123 24.47 1.49 16.01
C LYS A 123 23.74 2.07 17.22
N ASP A 124 22.43 1.97 17.15
CA ASP A 124 21.44 2.40 18.12
C ASP A 124 21.39 3.91 18.44
N PRO A 125 20.48 4.68 17.82
CA PRO A 125 20.11 6.00 18.33
C PRO A 125 19.27 5.94 19.63
N PHE A 126 18.99 4.75 20.17
CA PHE A 126 18.15 4.52 21.36
C PHE A 126 18.87 3.94 22.58
N LEU A 127 20.20 3.76 22.54
CA LEU A 127 20.98 3.39 23.73
C LEU A 127 21.60 4.67 24.33
N PRO A 128 20.81 5.47 25.07
CA PRO A 128 21.10 5.58 26.49
C PRO A 128 19.86 5.85 27.38
N LEU A 129 18.67 5.32 27.06
CA LEU A 129 17.47 5.55 27.90
C LEU A 129 17.04 4.35 28.78
N TYR A 130 17.79 3.25 28.76
CA TYR A 130 17.54 2.07 29.61
C TYR A 130 18.64 1.76 30.63
N ALA A 131 19.65 2.63 30.75
CA ALA A 131 20.58 2.58 31.87
C ALA A 131 20.22 3.75 32.78
N HIS A 132 19.33 3.53 33.74
CA HIS A 132 19.31 4.13 35.09
C HIS A 132 17.99 3.77 35.79
N HIS A 133 18.14 2.92 36.82
CA HIS A 133 17.19 2.53 37.87
C HIS A 133 16.05 1.57 37.52
#